data_AF-A0A556UF67-F1
#
_entry.id   AF-A0A556UF67-F1
#
_cell.length_a   1.000
_cell.length_b   1.000
_cell.length_c   1.000
_cell.angle_alpha   90.00
_cell.angle_beta   90.00
_cell.angle_gamma   90.00
#
_symmetry.space_group_name_H-M   'P 1'
#
loop_
_entity.id
_entity.type
_entity.pdbx_description
1 polymer ?
#
loop_
_entity_poly.entity_id
_entity_poly.type
_entity_poly.pdbx_seq_one_letter_code
_entity_poly.pdbx_strand_id
1 'polypeptide(L)'
;MASNFSGVLQLTDLDDFITPSQECVKPVKVNKKQGRFVGKIQIEDDGTYFQVNEDGHMQKLEKAKITLNDCLACSGCITSAESILITQQSHEELYRVLRLNKQSSSSEQKLVVMSVSPQSRASLATHYSLSSSETARRLTTFFKNLGVHYVFDTGFSRTFSLLESQREFLERFARKEEDKKALPMLSSACPGWICYAEKTHGDFILPYISTTRSPQQMMGSLIKRFFASQQGMEPQKIYHVTVMPCYDKKLEASRADFYITEAETREVDCVITTGEVLKMLEEESVCLSDVEPSALDSLFSNVHGEELLCHAGSGSGGYLHHVYTHAAKQLFGIEVKEITYKTLKNKDFQEVILEKDGEVLLCFAATYGFRNIQNLVQKLKRGKSPYHFVEVMACPSGCLNGGGQLKPVADQFNKELLQRVEAAYRAEQLSLPEEDQRVAELYHTWIQSIREEKAQELLHTQYHAVEKSTNGLSIKW
;
A
#
# COMPACT_ATOMS: atom_id res chain seq x y z
N MET A 1 49.15 55.56 14.81
CA MET A 1 49.98 54.68 13.96
C MET A 1 49.03 53.83 13.14
N ALA A 2 49.02 54.07 11.84
CA ALA A 2 48.26 53.31 10.87
C ALA A 2 49.01 52.01 10.55
N SER A 3 48.27 50.92 10.33
CA SER A 3 48.60 49.92 9.30
C SER A 3 47.43 48.96 9.05
N ASN A 4 46.69 49.29 7.98
CA ASN A 4 46.13 48.42 6.95
C ASN A 4 44.93 47.51 7.26
N PHE A 5 43.74 48.12 7.13
CA PHE A 5 42.52 47.47 6.62
C PHE A 5 42.47 47.59 5.08
N SER A 6 42.30 46.45 4.40
CA SER A 6 41.77 46.24 3.03
C SER A 6 42.14 44.80 2.63
N GLY A 7 41.31 43.90 2.14
CA GLY A 7 39.89 43.89 1.77
C GLY A 7 39.54 42.42 1.44
N VAL A 8 38.23 42.15 1.26
CA VAL A 8 37.62 40.82 1.01
C VAL A 8 37.23 40.05 2.29
N LEU A 9 36.04 40.37 2.81
CA LEU A 9 35.01 39.43 3.30
C LEU A 9 33.83 40.26 3.86
N GLN A 10 33.17 41.00 2.97
CA GLN A 10 31.75 41.32 3.12
C GLN A 10 31.00 40.36 2.20
N LEU A 11 30.64 39.20 2.74
CA LEU A 11 29.71 38.24 2.16
C LEU A 11 28.73 37.93 3.30
N THR A 12 27.62 38.67 3.32
CA THR A 12 26.27 38.17 2.98
C THR A 12 25.71 37.24 4.04
N ASP A 13 24.76 37.77 4.81
CA ASP A 13 23.60 37.11 5.41
C ASP A 13 23.66 35.58 5.47
N LEU A 14 24.25 35.08 6.56
CA LEU A 14 24.12 33.69 7.01
C LEU A 14 22.77 33.52 7.74
N ASP A 15 21.69 33.73 6.99
CA ASP A 15 20.36 33.20 7.31
C ASP A 15 20.16 31.90 6.50
N ASP A 16 20.75 30.80 6.96
CA ASP A 16 20.50 29.45 6.45
C ASP A 16 19.14 28.90 6.96
N PHE A 17 18.14 29.78 6.98
CA PHE A 17 16.75 29.43 7.19
C PHE A 17 16.17 29.03 5.81
N ILE A 18 16.41 27.77 5.41
CA ILE A 18 15.66 27.19 4.29
C ILE A 18 14.20 27.14 4.74
N THR A 19 13.44 28.15 4.32
CA THR A 19 11.99 28.21 4.43
C THR A 19 11.44 26.87 3.93
N PRO A 20 10.75 26.06 4.76
CA PRO A 20 10.05 24.89 4.24
C PRO A 20 9.10 25.41 3.16
N SER A 21 9.07 24.77 2.00
CA SER A 21 8.09 25.08 0.97
C SER A 21 6.67 25.03 1.58
N GLN A 22 6.17 26.20 1.98
CA GLN A 22 4.75 26.53 1.99
C GLN A 22 4.32 26.29 0.54
N GLU A 23 3.35 25.45 0.20
CA GLU A 23 2.02 25.36 0.78
C GLU A 23 1.55 23.89 0.69
N CYS A 24 1.47 23.23 1.84
CA CYS A 24 0.65 22.05 2.00
C CYS A 24 -0.78 22.55 2.26
N VAL A 25 -1.70 22.25 1.33
CA VAL A 25 -3.12 22.66 1.26
C VAL A 25 -3.38 24.02 0.59
N LYS A 26 -3.51 24.03 -0.75
CA LYS A 26 -4.38 25.01 -1.42
C LYS A 26 -5.81 24.44 -1.48
N PRO A 27 -6.85 25.23 -1.16
CA PRO A 27 -8.22 24.79 -1.36
C PRO A 27 -8.49 24.56 -2.85
N VAL A 28 -9.19 23.47 -3.16
CA VAL A 28 -9.63 23.12 -4.51
C VAL A 28 -10.52 24.25 -5.03
N LYS A 29 -10.08 24.97 -6.08
CA LYS A 29 -10.95 25.90 -6.81
C LYS A 29 -11.85 25.09 -7.73
N VAL A 30 -13.11 24.91 -7.32
CA VAL A 30 -14.14 24.30 -8.17
C VAL A 30 -14.62 25.33 -9.19
N ASN A 31 -14.19 25.18 -10.45
CA ASN A 31 -14.78 25.94 -11.55
C ASN A 31 -16.07 25.23 -12.00
N LYS A 32 -17.22 25.64 -11.45
CA LYS A 32 -18.52 25.26 -12.02
C LYS A 32 -18.71 26.01 -13.34
N LYS A 33 -18.65 25.31 -14.48
CA LYS A 33 -19.27 25.77 -15.73
C LYS A 33 -20.62 25.09 -15.88
N GLN A 34 -21.68 25.90 -15.85
CA GLN A 34 -23.05 25.48 -16.17
C GLN A 34 -23.18 25.26 -17.68
N GLY A 35 -23.74 24.12 -18.08
CA GLY A 35 -24.17 23.90 -19.46
C GLY A 35 -24.41 22.41 -19.75
N ARG A 36 -25.67 22.04 -20.02
CA ARG A 36 -26.04 20.78 -20.68
C ARG A 36 -25.43 20.80 -22.09
N PHE A 37 -24.55 19.87 -22.43
CA PHE A 37 -24.05 19.72 -23.80
C PHE A 37 -24.15 18.27 -24.26
N VAL A 38 -24.89 18.07 -25.35
CA VAL A 38 -25.01 16.82 -26.10
C VAL A 38 -24.02 16.94 -27.27
N GLY A 39 -22.93 16.19 -27.24
CA GLY A 39 -21.92 16.18 -28.31
C GLY A 39 -21.60 14.77 -28.77
N LYS A 40 -21.37 14.58 -30.07
CA LYS A 40 -20.94 13.29 -30.65
C LYS A 40 -19.43 13.11 -30.44
N ILE A 41 -19.05 11.95 -29.93
CA ILE A 41 -17.65 11.57 -29.67
C ILE A 41 -17.12 10.85 -30.92
N GLN A 42 -15.97 11.31 -31.43
CA GLN A 42 -15.29 10.69 -32.56
C GLN A 42 -13.92 10.17 -32.10
N ILE A 43 -13.58 8.95 -32.53
CA ILE A 43 -12.35 8.23 -32.14
C ILE A 43 -11.46 8.15 -33.38
N GLU A 44 -10.23 8.65 -33.28
CA GLU A 44 -9.21 8.49 -34.32
C GLU A 44 -8.36 7.22 -34.08
N ASP A 45 -7.68 6.75 -35.13
CA ASP A 45 -6.91 5.49 -35.13
C ASP A 45 -5.71 5.49 -34.16
N ASP A 46 -5.32 6.65 -33.62
CA ASP A 46 -4.28 6.81 -32.58
C ASP A 46 -4.83 6.66 -31.14
N GLY A 47 -6.13 6.39 -30.99
CA GLY A 47 -6.79 6.20 -29.69
C GLY A 47 -6.97 7.50 -28.90
N THR A 48 -6.99 8.66 -29.58
CA THR A 48 -7.37 9.95 -28.99
C THR A 48 -8.86 10.26 -29.21
N TYR A 49 -9.50 10.81 -28.18
CA TYR A 49 -10.92 11.13 -28.16
C TYR A 49 -11.11 12.62 -28.42
N PHE A 50 -11.95 12.97 -29.39
CA PHE A 50 -12.35 14.35 -29.63
C PHE A 50 -13.86 14.51 -29.44
N GLN A 51 -14.25 15.58 -28.74
CA GLN A 51 -15.63 16.03 -28.70
C GLN A 51 -15.83 17.06 -29.82
N VAL A 52 -16.78 16.80 -30.72
CA VAL A 52 -17.18 17.74 -31.76
C VAL A 52 -18.40 18.51 -31.23
N ASN A 53 -18.24 19.81 -30.99
CA ASN A 53 -19.35 20.69 -30.64
C ASN A 53 -20.21 20.97 -31.89
N GLU A 54 -21.46 21.40 -31.71
CA GLU A 54 -22.38 21.69 -32.83
C GLU A 54 -21.82 22.74 -33.82
N ASP A 55 -20.86 23.55 -33.38
CA ASP A 55 -20.18 24.58 -34.17
C ASP A 55 -18.99 24.05 -35.01
N GLY A 56 -18.73 22.73 -35.00
CA GLY A 56 -17.65 22.09 -35.76
C GLY A 56 -16.25 22.21 -35.14
N HIS A 57 -16.13 22.83 -33.96
CA HIS A 57 -14.86 22.92 -33.23
C HIS A 57 -14.54 21.60 -32.52
N MET A 58 -13.38 21.01 -32.83
CA MET A 58 -12.89 19.78 -32.19
C MET A 58 -12.15 20.10 -30.90
N GLN A 59 -12.63 19.58 -29.77
CA GLN A 59 -11.96 19.69 -28.49
C GLN A 59 -11.41 18.32 -28.06
N LYS A 60 -10.08 18.24 -27.88
CA LYS A 60 -9.42 17.03 -27.41
C LYS A 60 -9.87 16.73 -25.98
N LEU A 61 -10.49 15.58 -25.77
CA LEU A 61 -10.86 15.11 -24.43
C LEU A 61 -9.58 14.63 -23.74
N GLU A 62 -9.24 15.25 -22.61
CA GLU A 62 -8.09 14.81 -21.83
C GLU A 62 -8.40 13.45 -21.20
N LYS A 63 -7.63 12.41 -21.57
CA LYS A 63 -7.56 11.16 -20.79
C LYS A 63 -7.29 11.54 -19.34
N ALA A 64 -7.99 10.90 -18.40
CA ALA A 64 -7.83 11.17 -16.97
C ALA A 64 -6.34 11.11 -16.59
N LYS A 65 -5.71 12.29 -16.46
CA LYS A 65 -4.32 12.40 -16.03
C LYS A 65 -4.35 12.30 -14.52
N ILE A 66 -3.82 11.20 -13.99
CA ILE A 66 -3.44 11.13 -12.57
C ILE A 66 -2.44 12.27 -12.37
N THR A 67 -2.84 13.25 -11.57
CA THR A 67 -1.97 14.38 -11.22
C THR A 67 -1.11 13.99 -10.03
N LEU A 68 0.06 14.63 -9.89
CA LEU A 68 0.95 14.45 -8.73
C LEU A 68 0.28 14.71 -7.36
N ASN A 69 -0.94 15.24 -7.33
CA ASN A 69 -1.77 15.45 -6.14
C ASN A 69 -2.56 14.21 -5.71
N ASP A 70 -2.72 13.21 -6.58
CA ASP A 70 -3.54 12.01 -6.32
C ASP A 70 -2.76 10.96 -5.52
N CYS A 71 -1.43 11.02 -5.58
CA CYS A 71 -0.58 10.38 -4.60
C CYS A 71 -0.45 11.32 -3.39
N LEU A 72 -0.89 10.88 -2.21
CA LEU A 72 -0.63 11.58 -0.94
C LEU A 72 0.88 11.55 -0.57
N ALA A 73 1.73 10.93 -1.39
CA ALA A 73 3.16 11.07 -1.30
C ALA A 73 3.63 12.42 -1.81
N CYS A 74 4.74 12.86 -1.20
CA CYS A 74 5.36 14.15 -1.43
C CYS A 74 5.29 14.56 -2.90
N SER A 75 4.86 15.78 -3.19
CA SER A 75 5.03 16.40 -4.50
C SER A 75 6.52 16.32 -4.89
N GLY A 76 6.87 15.38 -5.76
CA GLY A 76 8.26 15.06 -6.14
C GLY A 76 8.71 13.61 -5.90
N CYS A 77 7.89 12.75 -5.30
CA CYS A 77 8.23 11.35 -5.05
C CYS A 77 8.04 10.43 -6.29
N ILE A 78 7.28 10.86 -7.30
CA ILE A 78 6.93 10.06 -8.50
C ILE A 78 7.51 10.75 -9.76
N THR A 79 8.23 9.99 -10.57
CA THR A 79 8.80 10.39 -11.86
C THR A 79 7.79 10.24 -13.00
N SER A 80 8.02 10.90 -14.14
CA SER A 80 7.15 10.75 -15.33
C SER A 80 7.01 9.30 -15.79
N ALA A 81 8.08 8.50 -15.70
CA ALA A 81 8.05 7.07 -16.02
C ALA A 81 7.16 6.28 -15.05
N GLU A 82 7.26 6.58 -13.75
CA GLU A 82 6.42 5.97 -12.72
C GLU A 82 4.94 6.35 -12.88
N SER A 83 4.62 7.58 -13.28
CA SER A 83 3.24 7.99 -13.61
C SER A 83 2.67 7.18 -14.78
N ILE A 84 3.50 6.82 -15.77
CA ILE A 84 3.09 5.95 -16.87
C ILE A 84 2.79 4.54 -16.34
N LEU A 85 3.67 3.97 -15.52
CA LEU A 85 3.47 2.64 -14.91
C LEU A 85 2.19 2.57 -14.05
N ILE A 86 1.88 3.63 -13.31
CA ILE A 86 0.64 3.76 -12.55
C ILE A 86 -0.57 3.80 -13.49
N THR A 87 -0.49 4.54 -14.60
CA THR A 87 -1.62 4.70 -15.52
C THR A 87 -1.87 3.43 -16.35
N GLN A 88 -0.83 2.67 -16.66
CA GLN A 88 -0.94 1.39 -17.38
C GLN A 88 -1.67 0.31 -16.56
N GLN A 89 -1.64 0.41 -15.23
CA GLN A 89 -2.40 -0.47 -14.34
C GLN A 89 -3.72 0.20 -14.00
N SER A 90 -4.82 -0.30 -14.54
CA SER A 90 -6.15 0.28 -14.32
C SER A 90 -7.27 -0.74 -14.51
N HIS A 91 -8.50 -0.33 -14.20
CA HIS A 91 -9.67 -1.16 -14.51
C HIS A 91 -9.86 -1.35 -16.02
N GLU A 92 -9.44 -0.41 -16.86
CA GLU A 92 -9.46 -0.56 -18.32
C GLU A 92 -8.53 -1.69 -18.79
N GLU A 93 -7.38 -1.85 -18.15
CA GLU A 93 -6.45 -2.95 -18.42
C GLU A 93 -7.05 -4.31 -18.02
N LEU A 94 -7.72 -4.37 -16.86
CA LEU A 94 -8.49 -5.56 -16.48
C LEU A 94 -9.56 -5.89 -17.52
N TYR A 95 -10.35 -4.91 -17.96
CA TYR A 95 -11.35 -5.11 -19.02
C TYR A 95 -10.73 -5.56 -20.33
N ARG A 96 -9.54 -5.07 -20.70
CA ARG A 96 -8.82 -5.54 -21.89
C ARG A 96 -8.50 -7.03 -21.77
N VAL A 97 -7.93 -7.47 -20.64
CA VAL A 97 -7.60 -8.90 -20.41
C VAL A 97 -8.86 -9.77 -20.39
N LEU A 98 -9.93 -9.33 -19.72
CA LEU A 98 -11.19 -10.08 -19.69
C LEU A 98 -11.84 -10.20 -21.08
N ARG A 99 -11.80 -9.14 -21.90
CA ARG A 99 -12.28 -9.20 -23.30
C ARG A 99 -11.45 -10.15 -24.15
N LEU A 100 -10.12 -10.14 -24.01
CA LEU A 100 -9.25 -11.09 -24.69
C LEU A 100 -9.59 -12.53 -24.30
N ASN A 101 -9.75 -12.81 -23.00
CA ASN A 101 -10.17 -14.13 -22.55
C ASN A 101 -11.49 -14.60 -23.17
N LYS A 102 -12.48 -13.71 -23.34
CA LYS A 102 -13.77 -14.04 -24.00
C LYS A 102 -13.62 -14.36 -25.49
N GLN A 103 -12.59 -13.85 -26.15
CA GLN A 103 -12.33 -14.04 -27.59
C GLN A 103 -11.35 -15.19 -27.87
N SER A 104 -10.52 -15.54 -26.88
CA SER A 104 -9.49 -16.57 -26.98
C SER A 104 -10.07 -17.99 -26.89
N SER A 105 -9.33 -18.93 -27.50
CA SER A 105 -9.57 -20.37 -27.29
C SER A 105 -9.29 -20.76 -25.83
N SER A 106 -9.91 -21.85 -25.35
CA SER A 106 -9.75 -22.32 -23.96
C SER A 106 -8.28 -22.53 -23.54
N SER A 107 -7.39 -22.90 -24.47
CA SER A 107 -5.95 -23.07 -24.21
C SER A 107 -5.17 -21.76 -24.07
N GLU A 108 -5.72 -20.65 -24.58
CA GLU A 108 -5.09 -19.33 -24.58
C GLU A 108 -5.63 -18.42 -23.48
N GLN A 109 -6.74 -18.79 -22.85
CA GLN A 109 -7.33 -18.06 -21.74
C GLN A 109 -6.38 -18.01 -20.53
N LYS A 110 -6.30 -16.83 -19.92
CA LYS A 110 -5.62 -16.65 -18.64
C LYS A 110 -6.59 -16.90 -17.49
N LEU A 111 -6.13 -17.57 -16.46
CA LEU A 111 -6.86 -17.65 -15.19
C LEU A 111 -6.76 -16.31 -14.47
N VAL A 112 -7.88 -15.57 -14.38
CA VAL A 112 -7.90 -14.25 -13.74
C VAL A 112 -8.25 -14.40 -12.26
N VAL A 113 -7.33 -13.97 -11.40
CA VAL A 113 -7.48 -14.00 -9.93
C VAL A 113 -7.47 -12.57 -9.41
N MET A 114 -8.43 -12.22 -8.56
CA MET A 114 -8.50 -10.93 -7.87
C MET A 114 -8.26 -11.09 -6.38
N SER A 115 -7.43 -10.25 -5.79
CA SER A 115 -7.22 -10.20 -4.33
C SER A 115 -7.62 -8.84 -3.77
N VAL A 116 -8.63 -8.81 -2.90
CA VAL A 116 -9.18 -7.57 -2.35
C VAL A 116 -8.54 -7.25 -1.00
N SER A 117 -8.23 -5.97 -0.77
CA SER A 117 -7.72 -5.53 0.54
C SER A 117 -8.83 -5.26 1.55
N PRO A 118 -8.63 -5.62 2.83
CA PRO A 118 -9.56 -5.28 3.90
C PRO A 118 -9.90 -3.78 3.97
N GLN A 119 -8.94 -2.92 3.62
CA GLN A 119 -9.13 -1.46 3.59
C GLN A 119 -10.03 -0.99 2.44
N SER A 120 -9.87 -1.56 1.24
CA SER A 120 -10.78 -1.28 0.12
C SER A 120 -12.19 -1.78 0.41
N ARG A 121 -12.30 -2.98 0.99
CA ARG A 121 -13.58 -3.58 1.40
C ARG A 121 -14.29 -2.72 2.44
N ALA A 122 -13.62 -2.28 3.51
CA ALA A 122 -14.22 -1.42 4.54
C ALA A 122 -14.71 -0.06 3.99
N SER A 123 -13.99 0.48 3.00
CA SER A 123 -14.35 1.72 2.32
C SER A 123 -15.60 1.57 1.46
N LEU A 124 -15.67 0.52 0.64
CA LEU A 124 -16.86 0.17 -0.15
C LEU A 124 -18.05 -0.19 0.75
N ALA A 125 -17.82 -0.94 1.82
CA ALA A 125 -18.85 -1.29 2.81
C ALA A 125 -19.48 -0.02 3.42
N THR A 126 -18.64 0.96 3.77
CA THR A 126 -19.11 2.24 4.29
C THR A 126 -19.91 3.03 3.26
N HIS A 127 -19.47 3.04 2.00
CA HIS A 127 -20.14 3.76 0.91
C HIS A 127 -21.54 3.19 0.63
N TYR A 128 -21.66 1.87 0.57
CA TYR A 128 -22.92 1.17 0.30
C TYR A 128 -23.73 0.84 1.55
N SER A 129 -23.26 1.23 2.75
CA SER A 129 -23.91 0.93 4.03
C SER A 129 -24.15 -0.58 4.26
N LEU A 130 -23.16 -1.39 3.87
CA LEU A 130 -23.14 -2.84 4.01
C LEU A 130 -22.17 -3.28 5.11
N SER A 131 -22.29 -4.52 5.57
CA SER A 131 -21.23 -5.13 6.38
C SER A 131 -20.02 -5.48 5.53
N SER A 132 -18.86 -5.69 6.17
CA SER A 132 -17.63 -6.04 5.47
C SER A 132 -17.76 -7.36 4.70
N SER A 133 -18.27 -8.40 5.35
CA SER A 133 -18.51 -9.73 4.77
C SER A 133 -19.53 -9.69 3.63
N GLU A 134 -20.63 -8.95 3.80
CA GLU A 134 -21.63 -8.79 2.75
C GLU A 134 -21.04 -8.06 1.53
N THR A 135 -20.25 -7.02 1.76
CA THR A 135 -19.55 -6.29 0.69
C THR A 135 -18.63 -7.22 -0.09
N ALA A 136 -17.87 -8.08 0.59
CA ALA A 136 -17.01 -9.05 -0.08
C ALA A 136 -17.80 -10.05 -0.94
N ARG A 137 -18.89 -10.62 -0.41
CA ARG A 137 -19.72 -11.57 -1.16
C ARG A 137 -20.31 -10.97 -2.43
N ARG A 138 -20.74 -9.71 -2.36
CA ARG A 138 -21.28 -8.97 -3.51
C ARG A 138 -20.20 -8.57 -4.51
N LEU A 139 -19.02 -8.17 -4.02
CA LEU A 139 -17.85 -7.94 -4.88
C LEU A 139 -17.41 -9.24 -5.58
N THR A 140 -17.45 -10.38 -4.90
CA THR A 140 -17.17 -11.68 -5.50
C THR A 140 -18.12 -11.96 -6.65
N THR A 141 -19.43 -11.75 -6.46
CA THR A 141 -20.41 -11.90 -7.55
C THR A 141 -20.14 -10.93 -8.70
N PHE A 142 -19.92 -9.66 -8.39
CA PHE A 142 -19.66 -8.62 -9.40
C PHE A 142 -18.45 -8.99 -10.27
N PHE A 143 -17.31 -9.32 -9.66
CA PHE A 143 -16.10 -9.68 -10.40
C PHE A 143 -16.27 -10.99 -11.17
N LYS A 144 -16.92 -12.01 -10.59
CA LYS A 144 -17.21 -13.26 -11.30
C LYS A 144 -18.08 -13.06 -12.53
N ASN A 145 -19.08 -12.18 -12.46
CA ASN A 145 -19.93 -11.82 -13.61
C ASN A 145 -19.14 -11.14 -14.74
N LEU A 146 -18.07 -10.41 -14.42
CA LEU A 146 -17.19 -9.81 -15.43
C LEU A 146 -16.30 -10.86 -16.15
N GLY A 147 -16.06 -12.00 -15.51
CA GLY A 147 -15.21 -13.09 -16.01
C GLY A 147 -13.97 -13.39 -15.15
N VAL A 148 -13.94 -12.89 -13.91
CA VAL A 148 -12.90 -13.25 -12.93
C VAL A 148 -13.18 -14.64 -12.38
N HIS A 149 -12.14 -15.45 -12.20
CA HIS A 149 -12.29 -16.85 -11.82
C HIS A 149 -12.29 -17.04 -10.30
N TYR A 150 -11.40 -16.32 -9.60
CA TYR A 150 -11.27 -16.38 -8.14
C TYR A 150 -11.16 -14.99 -7.53
N VAL A 151 -11.81 -14.78 -6.40
CA VAL A 151 -11.77 -13.54 -5.62
C VAL A 151 -11.37 -13.85 -4.18
N PHE A 152 -10.12 -13.53 -3.85
CA PHE A 152 -9.49 -13.77 -2.55
C PHE A 152 -9.36 -12.50 -1.71
N ASP A 153 -8.93 -12.65 -0.46
CA ASP A 153 -8.74 -11.56 0.48
C ASP A 153 -7.29 -11.48 0.99
N THR A 154 -6.66 -10.31 0.81
CA THR A 154 -5.27 -10.10 1.26
C THR A 154 -5.10 -10.04 2.78
N GLY A 155 -6.19 -10.11 3.55
CA GLY A 155 -6.16 -10.45 4.96
C GLY A 155 -5.50 -11.81 5.19
N PHE A 156 -5.69 -12.80 4.31
CA PHE A 156 -5.01 -14.09 4.43
C PHE A 156 -3.49 -13.95 4.29
N SER A 157 -3.02 -13.26 3.24
CA SER A 157 -1.58 -13.06 3.01
C SER A 157 -0.94 -12.13 4.05
N ARG A 158 -1.72 -11.25 4.69
CA ARG A 158 -1.24 -10.43 5.81
C ARG A 158 -0.79 -11.28 7.00
N THR A 159 -1.41 -12.44 7.22
CA THR A 159 -1.00 -13.38 8.28
C THR A 159 0.49 -13.72 8.15
N PHE A 160 0.96 -14.02 6.93
CA PHE A 160 2.39 -14.26 6.67
C PHE A 160 3.25 -13.02 6.95
N SER A 161 2.80 -11.83 6.54
CA SER A 161 3.57 -10.61 6.78
C SER A 161 3.73 -10.30 8.26
N LEU A 162 2.69 -10.58 9.05
CA LEU A 162 2.70 -10.41 10.50
C LEU A 162 3.65 -11.42 11.16
N LEU A 163 3.56 -12.69 10.79
CA LEU A 163 4.41 -13.77 11.31
C LEU A 163 5.90 -13.59 10.96
N GLU A 164 6.22 -13.13 9.75
CA GLU A 164 7.62 -12.83 9.40
C GLU A 164 8.13 -11.55 10.05
N SER A 165 7.28 -10.51 10.18
CA SER A 165 7.69 -9.27 10.86
C SER A 165 8.02 -9.50 12.34
N GLN A 166 7.26 -10.36 13.04
CA GLN A 166 7.58 -10.69 14.43
C GLN A 166 8.87 -11.50 14.55
N ARG A 167 9.12 -12.46 13.64
CA ARG A 167 10.35 -13.27 13.62
C ARG A 167 11.57 -12.38 13.38
N GLU A 168 11.51 -11.55 12.35
CA GLU A 168 12.58 -10.60 12.03
C GLU A 168 12.83 -9.61 13.17
N PHE A 169 11.78 -9.14 13.86
CA PHE A 169 11.95 -8.27 15.02
C PHE A 169 12.70 -8.97 16.16
N LEU A 170 12.33 -10.21 16.51
CA LEU A 170 13.00 -10.97 17.57
C LEU A 170 14.48 -11.20 17.24
N GLU A 171 14.79 -11.56 15.99
CA GLU A 171 16.17 -11.74 15.52
C GLU A 171 16.98 -10.45 15.59
N ARG A 172 16.42 -9.33 15.10
CA ARG A 172 17.07 -8.00 15.19
C ARG A 172 17.26 -7.56 16.64
N PHE A 173 16.28 -7.82 17.50
CA PHE A 173 16.35 -7.47 18.92
C PHE A 173 17.43 -8.27 19.65
N ALA A 174 17.60 -9.56 19.32
CA ALA A 174 18.64 -10.41 19.91
C ALA A 174 20.06 -9.90 19.59
N ARG A 175 20.29 -9.39 18.38
CA ARG A 175 21.61 -8.89 17.94
C ARG A 175 21.82 -7.39 18.10
N LYS A 176 20.95 -6.68 18.83
CA LYS A 176 20.96 -5.20 18.91
C LYS A 176 22.26 -4.60 19.46
N GLU A 177 22.99 -5.34 20.30
CA GLU A 177 24.29 -4.91 20.85
C GLU A 177 25.45 -5.13 19.86
N GLU A 178 25.31 -6.11 18.96
CA GLU A 178 26.32 -6.48 17.95
C GLU A 178 26.15 -5.66 16.66
N ASP A 179 24.91 -5.45 16.23
CA ASP A 179 24.54 -4.72 15.03
C ASP A 179 23.80 -3.42 15.40
N LYS A 180 24.53 -2.31 15.38
CA LYS A 180 23.99 -0.96 15.63
C LYS A 180 22.92 -0.54 14.63
N LYS A 181 22.76 -1.24 13.51
CA LYS A 181 21.73 -1.00 12.49
C LYS A 181 20.54 -1.96 12.61
N ALA A 182 20.55 -2.87 13.60
CA ALA A 182 19.44 -3.80 13.81
C ALA A 182 18.16 -3.07 14.24
N LEU A 183 18.27 -2.04 15.09
CA LEU A 183 17.16 -1.28 15.64
C LEU A 183 17.31 0.25 15.41
N PRO A 184 16.22 1.00 15.22
CA PRO A 184 14.83 0.53 15.13
C PRO A 184 14.59 -0.31 13.89
N MET A 185 13.76 -1.35 14.01
CA MET A 185 13.17 -2.01 12.85
C MET A 185 11.99 -1.15 12.34
N LEU A 186 12.04 -0.74 11.07
CA LEU A 186 11.03 0.08 10.41
C LEU A 186 10.17 -0.82 9.52
N SER A 187 8.85 -0.81 9.69
CA SER A 187 7.95 -1.62 8.87
C SER A 187 8.05 -1.26 7.38
N SER A 188 7.83 -2.24 6.50
CA SER A 188 8.04 -2.11 5.06
C SER A 188 6.77 -2.13 4.19
N ALA A 189 5.61 -2.45 4.77
CA ALA A 189 4.39 -2.70 4.00
C ALA A 189 3.83 -1.51 3.20
N CYS A 190 4.29 -0.28 3.52
CA CYS A 190 3.86 0.96 2.88
C CYS A 190 4.82 1.37 1.73
N PRO A 191 4.43 1.21 0.46
CA PRO A 191 5.31 1.53 -0.67
C PRO A 191 5.69 3.00 -0.78
N GLY A 192 4.81 3.94 -0.40
CA GLY A 192 5.15 5.36 -0.37
C GLY A 192 6.29 5.70 0.61
N TRP A 193 6.38 4.96 1.74
CA TRP A 193 7.50 5.06 2.67
C TRP A 193 8.78 4.48 2.05
N ILE A 194 8.69 3.29 1.44
CA ILE A 194 9.82 2.65 0.77
C ILE A 194 10.40 3.55 -0.33
N CYS A 195 9.56 4.08 -1.23
CA CYS A 195 10.01 4.98 -2.29
C CYS A 195 10.72 6.22 -1.73
N TYR A 196 10.21 6.80 -0.64
CA TYR A 196 10.85 7.94 0.02
C TYR A 196 12.20 7.57 0.63
N ALA A 197 12.28 6.42 1.30
CA ALA A 197 13.50 5.90 1.89
C ALA A 197 14.60 5.67 0.83
N GLU A 198 14.28 4.93 -0.24
CA GLU A 198 15.19 4.60 -1.34
C GLU A 198 15.69 5.85 -2.08
N LYS A 199 14.80 6.82 -2.38
CA LYS A 199 15.14 8.02 -3.16
C LYS A 199 15.81 9.12 -2.35
N THR A 200 15.44 9.28 -1.07
CA THR A 200 15.85 10.45 -0.28
C THR A 200 17.00 10.14 0.66
N HIS A 201 17.03 8.93 1.22
CA HIS A 201 17.93 8.59 2.33
C HIS A 201 18.88 7.45 2.02
N GLY A 202 18.56 6.59 1.05
CA GLY A 202 19.43 5.52 0.55
C GLY A 202 20.02 4.68 1.68
N ASP A 203 21.28 4.29 1.52
CA ASP A 203 22.01 3.36 2.40
C ASP A 203 21.98 3.68 3.89
N PHE A 204 21.70 4.93 4.28
CA PHE A 204 21.54 5.27 5.69
C PHE A 204 20.32 4.59 6.32
N ILE A 205 19.17 4.62 5.64
CA ILE A 205 17.89 4.20 6.23
C ILE A 205 17.54 2.75 5.90
N LEU A 206 17.95 2.26 4.73
CA LEU A 206 17.55 0.94 4.22
C LEU A 206 17.89 -0.22 5.16
N PRO A 207 19.03 -0.26 5.88
CA PRO A 207 19.33 -1.34 6.81
C PRO A 207 18.32 -1.49 7.97
N TYR A 208 17.65 -0.39 8.34
CA TYR A 208 16.65 -0.40 9.40
C TYR A 208 15.28 -0.90 8.92
N ILE A 209 15.04 -1.00 7.61
CA ILE A 209 13.75 -1.43 7.06
C ILE A 209 13.65 -2.95 7.12
N SER A 210 12.49 -3.44 7.58
CA SER A 210 12.12 -4.85 7.57
C SER A 210 12.19 -5.43 6.16
N THR A 211 12.81 -6.59 6.00
CA THR A 211 12.87 -7.28 4.70
C THR A 211 11.57 -8.02 4.38
N THR A 212 10.67 -8.20 5.34
CA THR A 212 9.37 -8.83 5.13
C THR A 212 8.59 -8.17 3.99
N ARG A 213 8.07 -8.98 3.05
CA ARG A 213 7.21 -8.51 1.96
C ARG A 213 5.87 -8.01 2.46
N SER A 214 5.28 -7.07 1.71
CA SER A 214 3.93 -6.60 2.01
C SER A 214 2.86 -7.68 1.71
N PRO A 215 1.63 -7.56 2.27
CA PRO A 215 0.56 -8.53 2.01
C PRO A 215 0.20 -8.67 0.53
N GLN A 216 0.38 -7.60 -0.25
CA GLN A 216 0.19 -7.65 -1.71
C GLN A 216 1.16 -8.62 -2.37
N GLN A 217 2.44 -8.49 -2.05
CA GLN A 217 3.49 -9.29 -2.69
C GLN A 217 3.54 -10.71 -2.12
N MET A 218 3.22 -10.89 -0.84
CA MET A 218 2.98 -12.22 -0.30
C MET A 218 1.82 -12.93 -1.00
N MET A 219 0.74 -12.21 -1.30
CA MET A 219 -0.36 -12.78 -2.09
C MET A 219 0.08 -13.11 -3.53
N GLY A 220 0.89 -12.25 -4.15
CA GLY A 220 1.47 -12.52 -5.46
C GLY A 220 2.30 -13.81 -5.49
N SER A 221 3.16 -14.01 -4.49
CA SER A 221 3.91 -15.24 -4.27
C SER A 221 2.99 -16.46 -4.09
N LEU A 222 1.99 -16.38 -3.20
CA LEU A 222 1.00 -17.45 -3.00
C LEU A 222 0.29 -17.84 -4.30
N ILE A 223 -0.13 -16.86 -5.11
CA ILE A 223 -0.90 -17.13 -6.32
C ILE A 223 -0.01 -17.66 -7.45
N LYS A 224 1.10 -16.99 -7.72
CA LYS A 224 1.94 -17.29 -8.89
C LYS A 224 2.91 -18.45 -8.66
N ARG A 225 3.18 -18.82 -7.41
CA ARG A 225 4.08 -19.93 -7.07
C ARG A 225 3.30 -21.12 -6.51
N PHE A 226 2.64 -20.96 -5.36
CA PHE A 226 1.94 -22.07 -4.71
C PHE A 226 0.69 -22.52 -5.48
N PHE A 227 -0.24 -21.60 -5.72
CA PHE A 227 -1.50 -21.92 -6.38
C PHE A 227 -1.30 -22.34 -7.84
N ALA A 228 -0.41 -21.67 -8.58
CA ALA A 228 -0.03 -22.11 -9.93
C ALA A 228 0.47 -23.57 -9.94
N SER A 229 1.39 -23.92 -9.03
CA SER A 229 1.88 -25.29 -8.89
C SER A 229 0.77 -26.27 -8.50
N GLN A 230 -0.13 -25.87 -7.59
CA GLN A 230 -1.25 -26.71 -7.16
C GLN A 230 -2.23 -27.02 -8.31
N GLN A 231 -2.45 -26.04 -9.19
CA GLN A 231 -3.32 -26.17 -10.37
C GLN A 231 -2.61 -26.83 -11.57
N GLY A 232 -1.32 -27.17 -11.45
CA GLY A 232 -0.53 -27.68 -12.58
C GLY A 232 -0.38 -26.66 -13.72
N MET A 233 -0.40 -25.36 -13.40
CA MET A 233 -0.36 -24.26 -14.36
C MET A 233 0.96 -23.50 -14.28
N GLU A 234 1.41 -22.99 -15.43
CA GLU A 234 2.54 -22.06 -15.46
C GLU A 234 2.14 -20.68 -14.89
N PRO A 235 3.02 -19.98 -14.16
CA PRO A 235 2.71 -18.68 -13.54
C PRO A 235 2.18 -17.62 -14.52
N GLN A 236 2.69 -17.64 -15.76
CA GLN A 236 2.30 -16.72 -16.85
C GLN A 236 0.86 -16.89 -17.35
N LYS A 237 0.27 -18.07 -17.12
CA LYS A 237 -1.14 -18.36 -17.45
C LYS A 237 -2.12 -17.81 -16.42
N ILE A 238 -1.63 -17.35 -15.26
CA ILE A 238 -2.45 -16.67 -14.27
C ILE A 238 -2.30 -15.16 -14.47
N TYR A 239 -3.39 -14.41 -14.43
CA TYR A 239 -3.37 -12.95 -14.38
C TYR A 239 -3.90 -12.50 -13.02
N HIS A 240 -2.99 -12.05 -12.17
CA HIS A 240 -3.28 -11.69 -10.79
C HIS A 240 -3.48 -10.18 -10.66
N VAL A 241 -4.67 -9.79 -10.23
CA VAL A 241 -5.06 -8.40 -9.98
C VAL A 241 -5.30 -8.17 -8.51
N THR A 242 -4.90 -7.01 -7.97
CA THR A 242 -5.19 -6.66 -6.58
C THR A 242 -6.00 -5.37 -6.46
N VAL A 243 -6.90 -5.33 -5.47
CA VAL A 243 -7.72 -4.14 -5.17
C VAL A 243 -7.19 -3.44 -3.92
N MET A 244 -6.56 -2.29 -4.11
CA MET A 244 -5.77 -1.62 -3.07
C MET A 244 -6.25 -0.21 -2.75
N PRO A 245 -6.07 0.28 -1.50
CA PRO A 245 -6.50 1.63 -1.11
C PRO A 245 -5.50 2.72 -1.54
N CYS A 246 -4.51 2.39 -2.37
CA CYS A 246 -3.34 3.23 -2.61
C CYS A 246 -2.81 3.10 -4.04
N TYR A 247 -2.42 4.21 -4.66
CA TYR A 247 -1.75 4.22 -5.96
C TYR A 247 -0.31 3.70 -5.89
N ASP A 248 0.41 3.91 -4.78
CA ASP A 248 1.80 3.45 -4.63
C ASP A 248 1.93 1.92 -4.68
N LYS A 249 0.83 1.20 -4.44
CA LYS A 249 0.77 -0.27 -4.62
C LYS A 249 0.95 -0.69 -6.09
N LYS A 250 0.58 0.17 -7.05
CA LYS A 250 0.88 0.00 -8.49
C LYS A 250 2.39 0.08 -8.75
N LEU A 251 3.09 1.00 -8.07
CA LEU A 251 4.55 1.11 -8.16
C LEU A 251 5.23 -0.11 -7.54
N GLU A 252 4.73 -0.56 -6.38
CA GLU A 252 5.23 -1.77 -5.74
C GLU A 252 5.12 -2.98 -6.67
N ALA A 253 3.98 -3.21 -7.32
CA ALA A 253 3.79 -4.29 -8.29
C ALA A 253 4.74 -4.19 -9.51
N SER A 254 5.18 -2.98 -9.85
CA SER A 254 6.07 -2.73 -10.99
C SER A 254 7.55 -2.92 -10.69
N ARG A 255 7.94 -3.12 -9.42
CA ARG A 255 9.37 -3.33 -9.06
C ARG A 255 9.95 -4.53 -9.78
N ALA A 256 11.24 -4.44 -10.11
CA ALA A 256 11.98 -5.54 -10.72
C ALA A 256 12.12 -6.74 -9.75
N ASP A 257 12.16 -6.47 -8.44
CA ASP A 257 12.25 -7.47 -7.37
C ASP A 257 11.10 -8.49 -7.36
N PHE A 258 9.96 -8.15 -7.99
CA PHE A 258 8.76 -8.99 -8.06
C PHE A 258 8.45 -9.47 -9.49
N TYR A 259 9.46 -9.43 -10.36
CA TYR A 259 9.42 -10.05 -11.68
C TYR A 259 9.97 -11.48 -11.61
N ILE A 260 9.18 -12.43 -12.09
CA ILE A 260 9.55 -13.85 -12.18
C ILE A 260 10.24 -14.05 -13.52
N THR A 261 11.58 -13.94 -13.53
CA THR A 261 12.37 -14.00 -14.76
C THR A 261 12.17 -15.30 -15.54
N GLU A 262 12.06 -16.45 -14.86
CA GLU A 262 11.91 -17.76 -15.53
C GLU A 262 10.56 -17.93 -16.23
N ALA A 263 9.54 -17.17 -15.82
CA ALA A 263 8.18 -17.27 -16.34
C ALA A 263 7.73 -15.98 -17.02
N GLU A 264 8.65 -15.03 -17.25
CA GLU A 264 8.41 -13.74 -17.91
C GLU A 264 7.12 -13.02 -17.45
N THR A 265 6.85 -13.04 -16.15
CA THR A 265 5.60 -12.52 -15.57
C THR A 265 5.86 -11.85 -14.22
N ARG A 266 4.92 -11.02 -13.78
CA ARG A 266 4.96 -10.39 -12.45
C ARG A 266 4.20 -11.23 -11.44
N GLU A 267 4.59 -11.12 -10.18
CA GLU A 267 3.80 -11.72 -9.08
C GLU A 267 2.41 -11.06 -8.94
N VAL A 268 2.33 -9.77 -9.24
CA VAL A 268 1.08 -9.00 -9.34
C VAL A 268 1.09 -8.31 -10.70
N ASP A 269 0.17 -8.69 -11.59
CA ASP A 269 0.14 -8.19 -12.98
C ASP A 269 -0.51 -6.80 -13.06
N CYS A 270 -1.53 -6.54 -12.24
CA CYS A 270 -2.23 -5.27 -12.22
C CYS A 270 -2.72 -4.93 -10.80
N VAL A 271 -2.69 -3.65 -10.46
CA VAL A 271 -3.33 -3.14 -9.24
C VAL A 271 -4.41 -2.16 -9.66
N ILE A 272 -5.61 -2.33 -9.13
CA ILE A 272 -6.71 -1.37 -9.25
C ILE A 272 -7.03 -0.79 -7.88
N THR A 273 -7.42 0.46 -7.84
CA THR A 273 -7.76 1.18 -6.61
C THR A 273 -9.20 0.97 -6.19
N THR A 274 -9.52 1.27 -4.93
CA THR A 274 -10.90 1.29 -4.45
C THR A 274 -11.78 2.22 -5.30
N GLY A 275 -11.26 3.40 -5.67
CA GLY A 275 -11.95 4.33 -6.57
C GLY A 275 -12.17 3.78 -7.98
N GLU A 276 -11.21 3.04 -8.53
CA GLU A 276 -11.36 2.38 -9.84
C GLU A 276 -12.43 1.28 -9.79
N VAL A 277 -12.58 0.55 -8.67
CA VAL A 277 -13.69 -0.41 -8.50
C VAL A 277 -15.05 0.31 -8.46
N LEU A 278 -15.16 1.46 -7.78
CA LEU A 278 -16.38 2.26 -7.82
C LEU A 278 -16.71 2.69 -9.25
N LYS A 279 -15.70 3.12 -10.00
CA LYS A 279 -15.86 3.51 -11.40
C LYS A 279 -16.32 2.34 -12.29
N MET A 280 -15.82 1.13 -12.05
CA MET A 280 -16.30 -0.08 -12.73
C MET A 280 -17.79 -0.33 -12.44
N LEU A 281 -18.22 -0.22 -11.18
CA LEU A 281 -19.63 -0.38 -10.81
C LEU A 281 -20.52 0.65 -11.53
N GLU A 282 -20.06 1.90 -11.62
CA GLU A 282 -20.75 2.97 -12.38
C GLU A 282 -20.79 2.69 -13.89
N GLU A 283 -19.67 2.27 -14.49
CA GLU A 283 -19.55 1.95 -15.92
C GLU A 283 -20.45 0.76 -16.32
N GLU A 284 -20.58 -0.25 -15.46
CA GLU A 284 -21.50 -1.38 -15.65
C GLU A 284 -22.96 -1.04 -15.29
N SER A 285 -23.22 0.17 -14.77
CA SER A 285 -24.54 0.60 -14.27
C SER A 285 -25.10 -0.35 -13.18
N VAL A 286 -24.22 -0.84 -12.31
CA VAL A 286 -24.53 -1.77 -11.21
C VAL A 286 -24.35 -1.08 -9.87
N CYS A 287 -25.40 -1.06 -9.05
CA CYS A 287 -25.27 -0.72 -7.63
C CYS A 287 -24.82 -1.98 -6.86
N LEU A 288 -23.72 -1.89 -6.11
CA LEU A 288 -23.22 -3.04 -5.35
C LEU A 288 -24.26 -3.60 -4.37
N SER A 289 -25.12 -2.72 -3.80
CA SER A 289 -26.19 -3.13 -2.88
C SER A 289 -27.31 -3.96 -3.53
N ASP A 290 -27.37 -3.98 -4.86
CA ASP A 290 -28.36 -4.73 -5.64
C ASP A 290 -27.77 -6.03 -6.22
N VAL A 291 -26.46 -6.24 -6.09
CA VAL A 291 -25.80 -7.47 -6.57
C VAL A 291 -26.05 -8.61 -5.59
N GLU A 292 -26.64 -9.70 -6.05
CA GLU A 292 -26.87 -10.89 -5.23
C GLU A 292 -25.56 -11.43 -4.61
N PRO A 293 -25.47 -11.64 -3.29
CA PRO A 293 -24.26 -12.14 -2.65
C PRO A 293 -23.96 -13.59 -3.05
N SER A 294 -22.69 -13.92 -3.26
CA SER A 294 -22.22 -15.29 -3.52
C SER A 294 -21.23 -15.76 -2.47
N ALA A 295 -20.99 -17.07 -2.41
CA ALA A 295 -20.00 -17.63 -1.48
C ALA A 295 -18.59 -17.11 -1.80
N LEU A 296 -17.84 -16.79 -0.74
CA LEU A 296 -16.45 -16.34 -0.84
C LEU A 296 -15.54 -17.50 -1.29
N ASP A 297 -14.53 -17.19 -2.11
CA ASP A 297 -13.48 -18.16 -2.40
C ASP A 297 -12.57 -18.28 -1.16
N SER A 298 -12.64 -19.42 -0.47
CA SER A 298 -12.09 -19.58 0.88
C SER A 298 -10.60 -19.94 0.94
N LEU A 299 -10.00 -20.39 -0.18
CA LEU A 299 -8.63 -20.92 -0.19
C LEU A 299 -7.60 -19.92 0.37
N PHE A 300 -7.64 -18.66 -0.07
CA PHE A 300 -6.78 -17.58 0.42
C PHE A 300 -7.60 -16.41 0.97
N SER A 301 -8.63 -16.73 1.77
CA SER A 301 -9.44 -15.73 2.48
C SER A 301 -9.53 -16.11 3.96
N ASN A 302 -9.33 -15.17 4.87
CA ASN A 302 -9.52 -15.39 6.31
C ASN A 302 -11.01 -15.37 6.63
N VAL A 303 -11.65 -16.54 6.64
CA VAL A 303 -13.10 -16.68 6.82
C VAL A 303 -13.44 -17.66 7.94
N HIS A 304 -14.51 -17.37 8.66
CA HIS A 304 -15.21 -18.31 9.53
C HIS A 304 -16.66 -18.41 9.07
N GLY A 305 -17.00 -19.50 8.38
CA GLY A 305 -18.26 -19.59 7.64
C GLY A 305 -18.29 -18.58 6.49
N GLU A 306 -19.29 -17.70 6.48
CA GLU A 306 -19.40 -16.62 5.48
C GLU A 306 -18.87 -15.26 5.98
N GLU A 307 -18.35 -15.21 7.21
CA GLU A 307 -17.83 -14.00 7.83
C GLU A 307 -16.31 -13.89 7.64
N LEU A 308 -15.84 -12.68 7.30
CA LEU A 308 -14.42 -12.38 7.18
C LEU A 308 -13.83 -12.02 8.54
N LEU A 309 -12.59 -12.47 8.74
CA LEU A 309 -11.81 -12.18 9.93
C LEU A 309 -10.75 -11.12 9.62
N CYS A 310 -10.40 -10.33 10.64
CA CYS A 310 -9.32 -9.36 10.57
C CYS A 310 -8.28 -9.60 11.67
N HIS A 311 -7.19 -8.84 11.62
CA HIS A 311 -6.15 -8.87 12.64
C HIS A 311 -6.26 -7.66 13.55
N ALA A 312 -5.86 -7.83 14.81
CA ALA A 312 -5.86 -6.76 15.80
C ALA A 312 -4.91 -5.61 15.43
N GLY A 313 -5.25 -4.39 15.88
CA GLY A 313 -4.42 -3.20 15.70
C GLY A 313 -5.01 -2.17 14.74
N SER A 314 -4.12 -1.46 14.04
CA SER A 314 -4.49 -0.33 13.18
C SER A 314 -5.14 -0.79 11.86
N GLY A 315 -5.90 0.12 11.22
CA GLY A 315 -6.39 -0.05 9.85
C GLY A 315 -5.27 -0.10 8.78
N SER A 316 -4.01 -0.03 9.20
CA SER A 316 -2.82 -0.10 8.33
C SER A 316 -2.12 -1.46 8.41
N GLY A 317 -2.78 -2.48 8.98
CA GLY A 317 -2.27 -3.85 9.03
C GLY A 317 -1.90 -4.35 10.42
N GLY A 318 -1.88 -3.49 11.44
CA GLY A 318 -1.71 -3.93 12.83
C GLY A 318 -0.31 -4.44 13.21
N TYR A 319 0.72 -4.09 12.43
CA TYR A 319 2.10 -4.56 12.65
C TYR A 319 2.63 -4.17 14.03
N LEU A 320 2.45 -2.91 14.45
CA LEU A 320 2.87 -2.48 15.78
C LEU A 320 2.22 -3.34 16.86
N HIS A 321 0.90 -3.51 16.78
CA HIS A 321 0.15 -4.28 17.77
C HIS A 321 0.68 -5.71 17.86
N HIS A 322 0.75 -6.40 16.73
CA HIS A 322 1.14 -7.81 16.67
C HIS A 322 2.59 -8.04 17.11
N VAL A 323 3.55 -7.29 16.55
CA VAL A 323 4.96 -7.43 16.91
C VAL A 323 5.19 -7.09 18.38
N TYR A 324 4.50 -6.07 18.90
CA TYR A 324 4.62 -5.68 20.31
C TYR A 324 4.10 -6.76 21.26
N THR A 325 2.89 -7.27 21.04
CA THR A 325 2.29 -8.30 21.90
C THR A 325 3.08 -9.60 21.85
N HIS A 326 3.55 -9.99 20.66
CA HIS A 326 4.36 -11.20 20.49
C HIS A 326 5.73 -11.05 21.16
N ALA A 327 6.43 -9.94 20.93
CA ALA A 327 7.73 -9.68 21.54
C ALA A 327 7.66 -9.57 23.07
N ALA A 328 6.62 -8.93 23.62
CA ALA A 328 6.41 -8.87 25.07
C ALA A 328 6.30 -10.27 25.69
N LYS A 329 5.56 -11.16 25.04
CA LYS A 329 5.38 -12.55 25.47
C LYS A 329 6.67 -13.37 25.33
N GLN A 330 7.30 -13.34 24.15
CA GLN A 330 8.47 -14.20 23.87
C GLN A 330 9.74 -13.75 24.59
N LEU A 331 10.01 -12.45 24.66
CA LEU A 331 11.26 -11.93 25.23
C LEU A 331 11.19 -11.79 26.75
N PHE A 332 10.00 -11.49 27.29
CA PHE A 332 9.86 -11.09 28.70
C PHE A 332 8.81 -11.90 29.47
N GLY A 333 8.11 -12.84 28.84
CA GLY A 333 7.05 -13.62 29.47
C GLY A 333 5.83 -12.79 29.88
N ILE A 334 5.64 -11.61 29.28
CA ILE A 334 4.56 -10.67 29.63
C ILE A 334 3.44 -10.78 28.60
N GLU A 335 2.27 -11.20 29.05
CA GLU A 335 1.07 -11.23 28.22
C GLU A 335 0.37 -9.86 28.25
N VAL A 336 0.40 -9.16 27.11
CA VAL A 336 -0.25 -7.87 26.94
C VAL A 336 -1.65 -8.06 26.34
N LYS A 337 -2.69 -7.80 27.13
CA LYS A 337 -4.09 -7.87 26.66
C LYS A 337 -4.57 -6.59 25.99
N GLU A 338 -4.10 -5.44 26.46
CA GLU A 338 -4.47 -4.12 25.94
C GLU A 338 -3.23 -3.25 25.80
N ILE A 339 -3.15 -2.51 24.68
CA ILE A 339 -2.03 -1.63 24.37
C ILE A 339 -2.45 -0.19 24.64
N THR A 340 -1.70 0.51 25.50
CA THR A 340 -1.90 1.94 25.73
C THR A 340 -1.08 2.76 24.74
N TYR A 341 -1.76 3.48 23.85
CA TYR A 341 -1.13 4.37 22.87
C TYR A 341 -1.03 5.79 23.42
N LYS A 342 0.19 6.29 23.61
CA LYS A 342 0.46 7.67 23.98
C LYS A 342 0.62 8.53 22.75
N THR A 343 -0.30 9.47 22.53
CA THR A 343 -0.16 10.47 21.47
C THR A 343 1.00 11.42 21.79
N LEU A 344 1.90 11.60 20.82
CA LEU A 344 3.02 12.53 20.93
C LEU A 344 2.64 13.89 20.31
N LYS A 345 3.17 14.21 19.12
CA LYS A 345 2.94 15.51 18.47
C LYS A 345 1.53 15.69 17.92
N ASN A 346 0.92 14.61 17.44
CA ASN A 346 -0.40 14.59 16.82
C ASN A 346 -0.92 13.15 16.78
N LYS A 347 -2.19 12.96 16.42
CA LYS A 347 -2.85 11.63 16.35
C LYS A 347 -2.13 10.60 15.46
N ASP A 348 -1.34 11.06 14.50
CA ASP A 348 -0.60 10.25 13.53
C ASP A 348 0.83 9.95 14.02
N PHE A 349 1.19 10.31 15.25
CA PHE A 349 2.41 9.89 15.92
C PHE A 349 2.11 9.42 17.34
N GLN A 350 2.05 8.10 17.51
CA GLN A 350 1.73 7.44 18.77
C GLN A 350 2.90 6.57 19.22
N GLU A 351 3.08 6.47 20.54
CA GLU A 351 4.13 5.71 21.21
C GLU A 351 3.51 4.67 22.13
N VAL A 352 4.15 3.52 22.21
CA VAL A 352 3.76 2.40 23.08
C VAL A 352 5.01 1.93 23.81
N ILE A 353 4.92 1.81 25.13
CA ILE A 353 6.06 1.44 25.97
C ILE A 353 5.66 0.25 26.85
N LEU A 354 6.53 -0.77 26.85
CA LEU A 354 6.52 -1.85 27.82
C LEU A 354 7.55 -1.53 28.91
N GLU A 355 7.08 -1.32 30.13
CA GLU A 355 7.91 -1.08 31.30
C GLU A 355 7.71 -2.18 32.34
N LYS A 356 8.79 -2.60 32.99
CA LYS A 356 8.77 -3.50 34.14
C LYS A 356 9.86 -3.07 35.12
N ASP A 357 9.53 -2.96 36.40
CA ASP A 357 10.46 -2.62 37.47
C ASP A 357 11.25 -1.30 37.24
N GLY A 358 10.64 -0.35 36.52
CA GLY A 358 11.25 0.94 36.18
C GLY A 358 12.17 0.91 34.95
N GLU A 359 12.35 -0.24 34.31
CA GLU A 359 13.10 -0.39 33.07
C GLU A 359 12.18 -0.45 31.84
N VAL A 360 12.57 0.25 30.78
CA VAL A 360 11.89 0.20 29.48
C VAL A 360 12.37 -1.04 28.73
N LEU A 361 11.50 -2.05 28.62
CA LEU A 361 11.78 -3.30 27.92
C LEU A 361 11.57 -3.15 26.41
N LEU A 362 10.47 -2.52 26.00
CA LEU A 362 10.14 -2.25 24.60
C LEU A 362 9.64 -0.81 24.44
N CYS A 363 10.14 -0.09 23.43
CA CYS A 363 9.64 1.22 23.04
C CYS A 363 9.30 1.23 21.56
N PHE A 364 8.01 1.28 21.23
CA PHE A 364 7.48 1.15 19.87
C PHE A 364 6.77 2.44 19.47
N ALA A 365 6.68 2.71 18.17
CA ALA A 365 5.93 3.86 17.66
C ALA A 365 5.16 3.57 16.37
N ALA A 366 4.01 4.24 16.22
CA ALA A 366 3.32 4.38 14.94
C ALA A 366 3.56 5.80 14.41
N THR A 367 4.15 5.92 13.22
CA THR A 367 4.53 7.18 12.59
C THR A 367 3.90 7.28 11.21
N TYR A 368 2.78 8.02 11.12
CA TYR A 368 2.02 8.17 9.88
C TYR A 368 2.16 9.59 9.32
N GLY A 369 2.20 9.71 7.99
CA GLY A 369 2.37 10.99 7.30
C GLY A 369 3.83 11.45 7.16
N PHE A 370 4.19 11.97 5.98
CA PHE A 370 5.57 12.39 5.67
C PHE A 370 6.19 13.36 6.67
N ARG A 371 5.41 14.28 7.24
CA ARG A 371 5.91 15.21 8.27
C ARG A 371 6.42 14.45 9.50
N ASN A 372 5.71 13.42 9.95
CA ASN A 372 6.13 12.62 11.09
C ASN A 372 7.30 11.70 10.71
N ILE A 373 7.28 11.14 9.49
CA ILE A 373 8.38 10.32 8.94
C ILE A 373 9.70 11.11 8.87
N GLN A 374 9.67 12.33 8.34
CA GLN A 374 10.84 13.21 8.28
C GLN A 374 11.43 13.48 9.67
N ASN A 375 10.57 13.73 10.66
CA ASN A 375 10.99 13.91 12.04
C ASN A 375 11.64 12.64 12.63
N LEU A 376 11.07 11.46 12.36
CA LEU A 376 11.63 10.17 12.78
C LEU A 376 13.02 9.96 12.18
N VAL A 377 13.16 10.13 10.86
CA VAL A 377 14.44 9.93 10.18
C VAL A 377 15.49 10.93 10.69
N GLN A 378 15.12 12.19 10.95
CA GLN A 378 16.04 13.16 11.54
C GLN A 378 16.48 12.76 12.96
N LYS A 379 15.59 12.21 13.79
CA LYS A 379 15.95 11.68 15.11
C LYS A 379 16.91 10.50 14.97
N LEU A 380 16.67 9.60 14.03
CA LEU A 380 17.53 8.46 13.77
C LEU A 380 18.93 8.88 13.30
N LYS A 381 19.02 9.84 12.36
CA LYS A 381 20.29 10.43 11.90
C LYS A 381 21.12 11.06 13.01
N ARG A 382 20.46 11.57 14.05
CA ARG A 382 21.10 12.18 15.22
C ARG A 382 21.44 11.16 16.31
N GLY A 383 21.14 9.87 16.12
CA GLY A 383 21.30 8.83 17.14
C GLY A 383 20.37 9.03 18.36
N LYS A 384 19.21 9.67 18.17
CA LYS A 384 18.26 10.04 19.23
C LYS A 384 16.90 9.33 19.10
N SER A 385 16.83 8.24 18.34
CA SER A 385 15.61 7.43 18.24
C SER A 385 15.57 6.47 19.43
N PRO A 386 14.56 6.55 20.32
CA PRO A 386 14.43 5.61 21.45
C PRO A 386 13.73 4.31 21.06
N TYR A 387 13.28 4.19 19.81
CA TYR A 387 12.39 3.11 19.39
C TYR A 387 13.16 1.84 19.02
N HIS A 388 12.60 0.70 19.37
CA HIS A 388 13.01 -0.62 18.90
C HIS A 388 12.27 -1.01 17.62
N PHE A 389 11.00 -0.64 17.49
CA PHE A 389 10.18 -0.88 16.30
C PHE A 389 9.36 0.35 15.95
N VAL A 390 9.21 0.64 14.65
CA VAL A 390 8.33 1.71 14.17
C VAL A 390 7.47 1.23 13.01
N GLU A 391 6.14 1.30 13.18
CA GLU A 391 5.19 1.17 12.08
C GLU A 391 5.12 2.49 11.31
N VAL A 392 5.47 2.47 10.03
CA VAL A 392 5.62 3.66 9.19
C VAL A 392 4.62 3.62 8.04
N MET A 393 3.78 4.66 7.94
CA MET A 393 2.80 4.80 6.85
C MET A 393 2.90 6.20 6.22
N ALA A 394 2.99 6.24 4.89
CA ALA A 394 3.11 7.50 4.15
C ALA A 394 1.88 8.41 4.27
N CYS A 395 0.68 7.83 4.32
CA CYS A 395 -0.58 8.57 4.40
C CYS A 395 -0.91 8.93 5.87
N PRO A 396 -1.36 10.17 6.16
CA PRO A 396 -1.96 10.50 7.45
C PRO A 396 -3.16 9.58 7.72
N SER A 397 -3.29 9.10 8.96
CA SER A 397 -4.28 8.10 9.37
C SER A 397 -4.20 6.76 8.64
N GLY A 398 -3.06 6.48 7.99
CA GLY A 398 -2.75 5.16 7.47
C GLY A 398 -3.52 4.77 6.21
N CYS A 399 -3.61 3.46 5.96
CA CYS A 399 -4.16 2.92 4.71
C CYS A 399 -5.67 3.14 4.53
N LEU A 400 -6.42 3.39 5.61
CA LEU A 400 -7.85 3.73 5.53
C LEU A 400 -8.09 5.11 4.89
N ASN A 401 -7.09 5.98 4.88
CA ASN A 401 -7.10 7.28 4.22
C ASN A 401 -6.10 7.31 3.04
N GLY A 402 -5.85 6.15 2.42
CA GLY A 402 -4.95 6.04 1.28
C GLY A 402 -5.43 6.83 0.06
N GLY A 403 -4.50 7.20 -0.84
CA GLY A 403 -4.80 8.03 -2.00
C GLY A 403 -5.87 7.46 -2.94
N GLY A 404 -5.94 6.13 -3.06
CA GLY A 404 -6.87 5.40 -3.91
C GLY A 404 -8.22 5.05 -3.25
N GLN A 405 -8.43 5.51 -2.01
CA GLN A 405 -9.72 5.35 -1.33
C GLN A 405 -10.78 6.27 -1.90
N LEU A 406 -12.04 5.92 -1.65
CA LEU A 406 -13.19 6.74 -1.99
C LEU A 406 -13.10 8.10 -1.31
N LYS A 407 -13.46 9.15 -2.06
CA LYS A 407 -13.50 10.52 -1.56
C LYS A 407 -14.88 10.81 -0.96
N PRO A 408 -14.99 11.74 0.01
CA PRO A 408 -16.29 12.16 0.51
C PRO A 408 -17.18 12.69 -0.62
N VAL A 409 -18.47 12.37 -0.55
CA VAL A 409 -19.51 12.95 -1.40
C VAL A 409 -19.69 14.43 -1.03
N ALA A 410 -20.27 15.24 -1.92
CA ALA A 410 -20.26 16.71 -1.90
C ALA A 410 -20.69 17.45 -0.60
N ASP A 411 -21.22 16.75 0.40
CA ASP A 411 -21.65 17.32 1.69
C ASP A 411 -21.03 16.63 2.92
N GLN A 412 -20.08 15.70 2.72
CA GLN A 412 -19.47 14.92 3.79
C GLN A 412 -18.07 15.43 4.13
N PHE A 413 -17.74 15.51 5.42
CA PHE A 413 -16.36 15.80 5.84
C PHE A 413 -15.50 14.54 5.74
N ASN A 414 -14.27 14.67 5.21
CA ASN A 414 -13.32 13.54 5.11
C ASN A 414 -13.06 12.85 6.46
N LYS A 415 -13.08 13.62 7.56
CA LYS A 415 -12.90 13.08 8.91
C LYS A 415 -14.03 12.13 9.32
N GLU A 416 -15.27 12.46 8.98
CA GLU A 416 -16.44 11.64 9.30
C GLU A 416 -16.47 10.37 8.45
N LEU A 417 -16.13 10.49 7.15
CA LEU A 417 -15.97 9.33 6.28
C LEU A 417 -14.93 8.37 6.86
N LEU A 418 -13.75 8.88 7.21
CA LEU A 418 -12.67 8.07 7.77
C LEU A 418 -13.08 7.37 9.07
N GLN A 419 -13.80 8.04 9.96
CA GLN A 419 -14.32 7.43 11.20
C GLN A 419 -15.28 6.27 10.91
N ARG A 420 -16.16 6.41 9.92
CA ARG A 420 -17.07 5.34 9.50
C ARG A 420 -16.31 4.16 8.89
N VAL A 421 -15.32 4.44 8.04
CA VAL A 421 -14.45 3.40 7.45
C VAL A 421 -13.66 2.66 8.52
N GLU A 422 -13.12 3.37 9.51
CA GLU A 422 -12.42 2.77 10.66
C GLU A 422 -13.36 1.91 11.52
N ALA A 423 -14.59 2.35 11.75
CA ALA A 423 -15.60 1.57 12.45
C ALA A 423 -15.97 0.28 11.67
N ALA A 424 -16.18 0.38 10.36
CA ALA A 424 -16.48 -0.77 9.51
C ALA A 424 -15.33 -1.79 9.50
N TYR A 425 -14.07 -1.32 9.44
CA TYR A 425 -12.88 -2.17 9.52
C TYR A 425 -12.77 -2.89 10.88
N ARG A 426 -13.08 -2.20 11.98
CA ARG A 426 -13.00 -2.76 13.35
C ARG A 426 -14.17 -3.65 13.73
N ALA A 427 -15.27 -3.63 12.97
CA ALA A 427 -16.45 -4.44 13.26
C ALA A 427 -16.25 -5.92 12.94
N GLU A 428 -15.22 -6.28 12.17
CA GLU A 428 -14.88 -7.66 11.86
C GLU A 428 -14.33 -8.42 13.06
N GLN A 429 -14.56 -9.73 13.09
CA GLN A 429 -14.06 -10.59 14.14
C GLN A 429 -12.54 -10.74 14.03
N LEU A 430 -11.87 -10.67 15.17
CA LEU A 430 -10.42 -10.82 15.25
C LEU A 430 -10.00 -12.29 15.11
N SER A 431 -8.93 -12.53 14.36
CA SER A 431 -8.19 -13.78 14.29
C SER A 431 -6.73 -13.54 14.67
N LEU A 432 -6.16 -14.45 15.44
CA LEU A 432 -4.73 -14.45 15.73
C LEU A 432 -3.95 -15.08 14.57
N PRO A 433 -2.89 -14.43 14.06
CA PRO A 433 -2.08 -15.00 12.99
C PRO A 433 -1.54 -16.40 13.26
N GLU A 434 -1.15 -16.68 14.50
CA GLU A 434 -0.57 -17.96 14.93
C GLU A 434 -1.58 -19.11 14.99
N GLU A 435 -2.88 -18.80 15.03
CA GLU A 435 -3.95 -19.81 15.14
C GLU A 435 -4.52 -20.25 13.78
N ASP A 436 -4.11 -19.61 12.67
CA ASP A 436 -4.57 -20.02 11.33
C ASP A 436 -3.87 -21.31 10.89
N GLN A 437 -4.59 -22.43 11.04
CA GLN A 437 -4.12 -23.77 10.70
C GLN A 437 -3.69 -23.89 9.23
N ARG A 438 -4.35 -23.18 8.30
CA ARG A 438 -4.01 -23.25 6.87
C ARG A 438 -2.68 -22.56 6.60
N VAL A 439 -2.40 -21.46 7.31
CA VAL A 439 -1.11 -20.79 7.23
C VAL A 439 -0.02 -21.69 7.81
N ALA A 440 -0.27 -22.34 8.95
CA ALA A 440 0.67 -23.32 9.53
C ALA A 440 0.96 -24.49 8.57
N GLU A 441 -0.08 -25.03 7.92
CA GLU A 441 0.05 -26.07 6.89
C GLU A 441 0.87 -25.60 5.70
N LEU A 442 0.68 -24.38 5.20
CA LEU A 442 1.47 -23.81 4.10
C LEU A 442 2.94 -23.62 4.50
N TYR A 443 3.23 -23.20 5.74
CA TYR A 443 4.61 -23.15 6.22
C TYR A 443 5.25 -24.53 6.20
N HIS A 444 4.56 -25.56 6.67
CA HIS A 444 5.10 -26.92 6.76
C HIS A 444 5.22 -27.61 5.39
N THR A 445 4.18 -27.53 4.56
CA THR A 445 4.08 -28.29 3.30
C THR A 445 4.75 -27.58 2.13
N TRP A 446 4.72 -26.25 2.11
CA TRP A 446 5.22 -25.47 0.98
C TRP A 446 6.51 -24.72 1.31
N ILE A 447 6.56 -23.94 2.40
CA ILE A 447 7.75 -23.11 2.67
C ILE A 447 8.94 -23.97 3.13
N GLN A 448 8.73 -24.89 4.07
CA GLN A 448 9.78 -25.77 4.60
C GLN A 448 10.22 -26.86 3.62
N SER A 449 9.40 -27.21 2.64
CA SER A 449 9.78 -28.20 1.62
C SER A 449 10.71 -27.61 0.55
N ILE A 450 10.88 -26.30 0.54
CA ILE A 450 11.76 -25.58 -0.39
C ILE A 450 13.03 -25.15 0.36
N ARG A 451 14.17 -25.08 -0.36
CA ARG A 451 15.44 -24.57 0.19
C ARG A 451 15.25 -23.19 0.86
N GLU A 452 15.94 -22.98 1.97
CA GLU A 452 15.86 -21.76 2.80
C GLU A 452 16.01 -20.45 1.99
N GLU A 453 16.95 -20.42 1.04
CA GLU A 453 17.17 -19.28 0.14
C GLU A 453 15.90 -18.92 -0.65
N LYS A 454 15.18 -19.92 -1.16
CA LYS A 454 13.93 -19.71 -1.90
C LYS A 454 12.78 -19.34 -0.97
N ALA A 455 12.75 -19.87 0.26
CA ALA A 455 11.76 -19.43 1.26
C ALA A 455 11.93 -17.94 1.59
N GLN A 456 13.18 -17.48 1.70
CA GLN A 456 13.49 -16.06 1.84
C GLN A 456 13.05 -15.27 0.61
N GLU A 457 13.31 -15.75 -0.61
CA GLU A 457 12.82 -15.09 -1.83
C GLU A 457 11.29 -15.00 -1.87
N LEU A 458 10.54 -15.95 -1.32
CA LEU A 458 9.07 -15.92 -1.35
C LEU A 458 8.45 -14.94 -0.34
N LEU A 459 9.12 -14.70 0.80
CA LEU A 459 8.55 -13.99 1.94
C LEU A 459 9.27 -12.68 2.28
N HIS A 460 10.51 -12.51 1.80
CA HIS A 460 11.35 -11.34 2.02
C HIS A 460 11.78 -10.69 0.70
N THR A 461 12.21 -9.44 0.79
CA THR A 461 12.70 -8.63 -0.32
C THR A 461 13.83 -7.73 0.17
N GLN A 462 14.49 -7.05 -0.76
CA GLN A 462 15.56 -6.11 -0.49
C GLN A 462 15.21 -4.73 -1.06
N TYR A 463 15.81 -3.70 -0.49
CA TYR A 463 15.61 -2.32 -0.91
C TYR A 463 16.93 -1.74 -1.39
N HIS A 464 16.85 -0.89 -2.41
CA HIS A 464 18.03 -0.39 -3.09
C HIS A 464 18.00 1.14 -3.15
N ALA A 465 19.14 1.77 -2.84
CA ALA A 465 19.25 3.21 -2.98
C ALA A 465 19.11 3.60 -4.45
N VAL A 466 18.29 4.61 -4.74
CA VAL A 466 18.18 5.14 -6.10
C VAL A 466 19.34 6.11 -6.31
N GLU A 467 20.21 5.81 -7.27
CA GLU A 467 21.28 6.72 -7.66
C GLU A 467 20.68 8.06 -8.10
N LYS A 468 21.04 9.13 -7.40
CA LYS A 468 20.68 10.48 -7.83
C LYS A 468 21.57 10.79 -9.02
N SER A 469 21.00 10.90 -10.21
CA SER A 469 21.65 11.55 -11.32
C SER A 469 21.93 12.99 -10.93
N THR A 470 23.14 13.26 -10.43
CA THR A 470 23.69 14.61 -10.37
C THR A 470 23.89 15.05 -11.81
N ASN A 471 22.82 15.51 -12.46
CA ASN A 471 22.97 16.28 -13.68
C ASN A 471 23.76 17.53 -13.29
N GLY A 472 25.06 17.53 -13.61
CA GLY A 472 25.98 18.67 -13.48
C GLY A 472 25.64 19.85 -14.39
N LEU A 473 24.36 20.03 -14.73
CA LEU A 473 23.81 21.12 -15.53
C LEU A 473 22.90 22.01 -14.69
N SER A 474 23.25 22.22 -13.42
CA SER A 474 22.90 23.47 -12.74
C SER A 474 23.74 24.59 -13.38
N ILE A 475 23.26 25.06 -14.53
CA ILE A 475 23.72 26.31 -15.14
C ILE A 475 23.54 27.39 -14.08
N LYS A 476 24.66 27.91 -13.58
CA LYS A 476 24.70 29.16 -12.83
C LYS A 476 24.22 30.26 -13.79
N TRP A 477 23.12 30.91 -13.45
CA TRP A 477 22.77 32.22 -13.99
C TRP A 477 23.30 33.29 -13.06
#